data_AF-A0A497ICT3-F1
#
_entry.id   AF-A0A497ICT3-F1
#
_cell.length_a   1.000
_cell.length_b   1.000
_cell.length_c   1.000
_cell.angle_alpha   90.00
_cell.angle_beta   90.00
_cell.angle_gamma   90.00
#
_symmetry.space_group_name_H-M   'P 1'
#
loop_
_entity.id
_entity.type
_entity.pdbx_description
1 polymer ?
#
loop_
_entity_poly.entity_id
_entity_poly.type
_entity_poly.pdbx_seq_one_letter_code
_entity_poly.pdbx_strand_id
1 'polypeptide(L)' 'MTPEAIVKLLDLRPHPEGGYYRETYRSGLVLPAFALPERYGGPRSASTAIYYLLIAGQVSAPHRVASDEVWHFYL' A
#
# COMPACT_ATOMS: atom_id res chain seq x y z
N MET A 1 -8.20 -17.29 -11.84
CA MET A 1 -6.74 -17.38 -11.68
C MET A 1 -6.44 -17.82 -10.26
N THR A 2 -5.36 -18.59 -10.01
CA THR A 2 -4.98 -18.94 -8.62
C THR A 2 -4.26 -17.78 -7.95
N PRO A 3 -4.20 -17.72 -6.60
CA PRO A 3 -3.44 -16.68 -5.90
C PRO A 3 -1.97 -16.60 -6.35
N GLU A 4 -1.32 -17.73 -6.57
CA GLU A 4 0.08 -17.81 -7.01
C GLU A 4 0.25 -17.22 -8.42
N ALA A 5 -0.73 -17.43 -9.30
CA ALA A 5 -0.73 -16.83 -10.63
C ALA A 5 -0.87 -15.30 -10.56
N ILE A 6 -1.67 -14.77 -9.62
CA ILE A 6 -1.81 -13.32 -9.40
C ILE A 6 -0.49 -12.73 -8.86
N VAL A 7 0.10 -13.36 -7.84
CA VAL A 7 1.39 -12.93 -7.26
C VAL A 7 2.46 -12.84 -8.35
N LYS A 8 2.56 -13.88 -9.20
CA LYS A 8 3.53 -13.90 -10.30
C LYS A 8 3.23 -12.85 -11.38
N LEU A 9 1.97 -12.71 -11.79
CA LEU A 9 1.58 -11.78 -12.84
C LEU A 9 1.85 -10.32 -12.44
N LEU A 10 1.57 -9.99 -11.18
CA LEU A 10 1.71 -8.63 -10.65
C LEU A 10 3.03 -8.39 -9.93
N ASP A 11 3.98 -9.35 -9.97
CA ASP A 11 5.28 -9.27 -9.27
C ASP A 11 5.13 -8.85 -7.79
N LEU A 12 4.15 -9.43 -7.09
CA LEU A 12 3.90 -9.10 -5.70
C LEU A 12 4.93 -9.75 -4.78
N ARG A 13 5.29 -9.06 -3.71
CA ARG A 13 6.23 -9.52 -2.69
C ARG A 13 5.53 -9.63 -1.34
N PRO A 14 6.01 -10.48 -0.41
CA PRO A 14 5.44 -10.56 0.93
C PRO A 14 5.40 -9.18 1.60
N HIS A 15 4.25 -8.82 2.19
CA HIS A 15 4.10 -7.58 2.96
C HIS A 15 4.46 -7.82 4.44
N PRO A 16 5.14 -6.89 5.14
CA PRO A 16 5.49 -7.05 6.55
C PRO A 16 4.30 -7.32 7.47
N GLU A 17 3.12 -6.81 7.10
CA GLU A 17 1.88 -6.98 7.86
C GLU A 17 1.13 -8.27 7.50
N GLY A 18 1.60 -9.03 6.51
CA GLY A 18 0.90 -10.20 5.97
C GLY A 18 0.26 -9.91 4.61
N GLY A 19 0.03 -10.96 3.83
CA GLY A 19 -0.36 -10.85 2.42
C GLY A 19 0.83 -10.57 1.50
N TYR A 20 0.51 -10.18 0.27
CA TYR A 20 1.47 -9.78 -0.76
C TYR A 20 1.13 -8.38 -1.26
N TYR A 21 2.15 -7.61 -1.64
CA TYR A 21 1.97 -6.26 -2.15
C TYR A 21 2.99 -5.87 -3.21
N ARG A 22 2.70 -4.81 -3.95
CA ARG A 22 3.66 -4.05 -4.76
C ARG A 22 3.19 -2.63 -4.93
N GLU A 23 4.06 -1.65 -4.69
CA GLU A 23 3.80 -0.25 -5.08
C GLU A 23 3.81 -0.12 -6.61
N THR A 24 2.71 0.40 -7.16
CA THR A 24 2.53 0.58 -8.62
C THR A 24 2.53 2.04 -9.03
N TYR A 25 2.34 2.94 -8.07
CA TYR A 25 2.35 4.37 -8.31
C TYR A 25 2.89 5.14 -7.11
N ARG A 26 3.67 6.16 -7.43
CA ARG A 26 4.10 7.21 -6.51
C ARG A 26 4.05 8.53 -7.25
N SER A 27 3.35 9.50 -6.68
CA SER A 27 3.25 10.84 -7.27
C SER A 27 4.63 11.49 -7.39
N GLY A 28 4.88 12.16 -8.52
CA GLY A 28 6.02 13.07 -8.65
C GLY A 28 5.85 14.38 -7.87
N LEU A 29 4.63 14.70 -7.45
CA LEU A 29 4.36 15.83 -6.57
C LEU A 29 4.71 15.45 -5.13
N VAL A 30 5.66 16.19 -4.55
CA VAL A 30 6.03 16.08 -3.14
C VAL A 30 5.46 17.27 -2.38
N LEU A 31 4.64 16.99 -1.36
CA LEU A 31 4.17 17.98 -0.42
C LEU A 31 5.27 18.24 0.61
N PRO A 32 5.75 19.49 0.74
CA PRO A 32 6.79 19.82 1.70
C PRO A 32 6.25 19.73 3.13
N ALA A 33 7.13 19.48 4.11
CA ALA A 33 6.74 19.26 5.50
C ALA A 33 5.91 20.43 6.09
N PHE A 34 6.24 21.68 5.73
CA PHE A 34 5.52 22.86 6.22
C PHE A 34 4.07 22.96 5.72
N ALA A 35 3.73 22.25 4.64
CA ALA A 35 2.38 22.21 4.06
C ALA A 35 1.55 21.03 4.60
N LEU A 36 2.12 20.24 5.52
CA LEU A 36 1.48 19.06 6.09
C LEU A 36 1.15 19.29 7.58
N PRO A 37 0.09 18.67 8.10
CA PRO A 37 -0.19 18.67 9.54
C PRO A 37 0.97 18.09 10.37
N GLU A 38 1.10 18.51 11.62
CA GLU A 38 2.20 18.13 12.53
C GLU A 38 2.36 16.62 12.73
N ARG A 39 1.28 15.83 12.54
CA ARG A 39 1.33 14.36 12.61
C ARG A 39 2.28 13.73 11.58
N TYR A 40 2.72 14.46 10.57
CA TYR A 40 3.67 14.01 9.57
C TYR A 40 5.09 14.44 9.94
N GLY A 41 6.00 13.48 10.17
CA GLY A 41 7.40 13.74 10.51
C GLY A 41 8.30 14.22 9.35
N GLY A 42 7.75 14.78 8.27
CA GLY A 42 8.52 15.25 7.12
C GLY A 42 7.69 15.35 5.82
N PRO A 43 8.33 15.70 4.68
CA PRO A 43 7.66 15.77 3.38
C PRO A 43 7.06 14.41 2.98
N ARG A 44 6.03 14.43 2.12
CA ARG A 44 5.34 13.23 1.63
C ARG A 44 5.03 13.33 0.15
N SER A 45 5.02 12.20 -0.55
CA SER A 45 4.40 12.11 -1.88
C SER A 45 2.92 12.44 -1.76
N ALA A 46 2.36 13.17 -2.72
CA ALA A 46 0.94 13.54 -2.71
C ALA A 46 0.01 12.31 -2.75
N SER A 47 0.46 11.19 -3.32
CA SER A 47 -0.25 9.92 -3.33
C SER A 47 0.69 8.76 -3.64
N THR A 48 0.33 7.57 -3.17
CA THR A 48 0.90 6.28 -3.56
C THR A 48 -0.23 5.29 -3.78
N ALA A 49 -0.04 4.31 -4.65
CA ALA A 49 -0.96 3.19 -4.80
C ALA A 49 -0.20 1.87 -4.82
N ILE A 50 -0.80 0.85 -4.23
CA ILE A 50 -0.27 -0.50 -4.20
C ILE A 50 -1.32 -1.46 -4.78
N TYR A 51 -0.86 -2.58 -5.31
CA TYR A 51 -1.68 -3.80 -5.27
C TYR A 51 -1.45 -4.50 -3.94
N TYR A 52 -2.51 -5.07 -3.39
CA TYR A 52 -2.49 -5.87 -2.18
C TYR A 52 -3.33 -7.14 -2.39
N LEU A 53 -2.82 -8.29 -1.98
CA LEU A 53 -3.48 -9.59 -2.08
C LEU A 53 -3.36 -10.32 -0.75
N LEU A 54 -4.50 -10.75 -0.21
CA LEU A 54 -4.58 -11.59 0.98
C LEU A 54 -5.12 -12.97 0.57
N ILE A 55 -4.37 -14.04 0.86
CA ILE A 55 -4.82 -15.42 0.58
C ILE A 55 -5.44 -16.06 1.82
N ALA A 56 -6.24 -17.10 1.63
CA ALA A 56 -6.89 -17.81 2.73
C ALA A 56 -5.88 -18.24 3.80
N GLY A 57 -6.21 -17.97 5.08
CA GLY A 57 -5.35 -18.26 6.22
C GLY A 57 -4.31 -17.18 6.55
N GLN A 58 -4.14 -16.17 5.70
CA GLN A 58 -3.35 -14.98 6.02
C GLN A 58 -4.20 -13.91 6.69
N VAL A 59 -3.53 -13.07 7.48
CA VAL A 59 -4.11 -11.92 8.15
C VAL A 59 -3.23 -10.71 7.86
N SER A 60 -3.83 -9.56 7.56
CA SER A 60 -3.16 -8.27 7.64
C SER A 60 -3.15 -7.84 9.10
N ALA A 61 -1.98 -7.77 9.71
CA ALA A 61 -1.83 -7.39 11.10
C ALA A 61 -2.43 -5.99 11.34
N PRO A 62 -3.09 -5.75 12.50
CA PRO A 62 -3.60 -4.44 12.84
C PRO A 62 -2.48 -3.39 12.83
N HIS A 63 -2.71 -2.30 12.11
CA HIS A 63 -1.77 -1.19 12.00
C HIS A 63 -2.54 0.13 11.83
N ARG A 64 -1.82 1.26 11.85
CA ARG A 64 -2.41 2.60 11.67
C ARG A 64 -1.48 3.48 10.86
N VAL A 65 -2.06 4.18 9.89
CA VAL A 65 -1.39 5.18 9.06
C VAL A 65 -1.84 6.60 9.43
N ALA A 66 -1.03 7.60 9.04
CA ALA A 66 -1.31 9.02 9.32
C ALA A 66 -2.21 9.70 8.27
N SER A 67 -2.46 9.01 7.16
CA SER A 67 -3.28 9.45 6.03
C SER A 67 -4.48 8.53 5.90
N ASP A 68 -5.57 9.04 5.32
CA ASP A 68 -6.68 8.18 4.93
C ASP A 68 -6.20 7.20 3.87
N GLU A 69 -6.65 5.95 3.98
CA GLU A 69 -6.33 4.88 3.03
C GLU A 69 -7.60 4.47 2.28
N VAL A 70 -7.51 4.43 0.95
CA VAL A 70 -8.64 4.10 0.08
C VAL A 70 -8.43 2.72 -0.51
N TRP A 71 -9.44 1.87 -0.35
CA TRP A 71 -9.42 0.49 -0.80
C TRP A 71 -10.31 0.31 -2.03
N HIS A 72 -9.74 -0.24 -3.11
CA HIS A 72 -10.46 -0.62 -4.31
C HIS A 72 -10.48 -2.14 -4.45
N PHE A 73 -11.68 -2.72 -4.44
CA PHE A 73 -11.85 -4.15 -4.69
C PHE A 73 -11.73 -4.45 -6.18
N TYR A 74 -11.03 -5.55 -6.53
CA TYR A 74 -10.84 -5.98 -7.90
C TYR A 74 -11.31 -7.42 -8.17
N LEU A 75 -10.86 -8.41 -7.37
CA LEU A 75 -11.02 -9.85 -7.63
C LEU A 75 -11.13 -10.66 -6.34
#